data_AF-A0A914VT99-F1
#
_entry.id   AF-A0A914VT99-F1
#
_cell.length_a   1.000
_cell.length_b   1.000
_cell.length_c   1.000
_cell.angle_alpha   90.00
_cell.angle_beta   90.00
_cell.angle_gamma   90.00
#
_symmetry.space_group_name_H-M   'P 1'
#
loop_
_entity.id
_entity.type
_entity.pdbx_description
1 polymer ?
#
loop_
_entity_poly.entity_id
_entity_poly.type
_entity_poly.pdbx_seq_one_letter_code
_entity_poly.pdbx_strand_id
1 'polypeptide(L)'
;MHLSRYLLRPLSAAIGKQLEHYSQFQPSSLSIQQYLDFGRTGNVTSSYIFLKKELLVRLANIMQEIALLPPELLRMSSCRLVNDWYKESFTDLLRYEQAPPEKQFMDSFNDELQKVLKRHSHVVETMAEGLIELKDAHGIDIASERSIQYFLDRFYINRISIRMLMNQHLLLFGSVLPESPRHVGCIDPQCDVEVVINDAFDNARFLCERYYLTSPNMKLEAINSVSPAAKIQLVTVPSHLYHIMFELFKNAMRATVEHYGVDQDLPNVRVTVVKGREDLSIKISDRGGGVSRTILDRLFNYMYSTAPPPPRDGAQAPLVSLSILLSVPDVVDLSY
;
A
#
# COMPACT_ATOMS: atom_id res chain seq x y z
N MET A 1 -39.12 14.21 -0.74
CA MET A 1 -37.85 13.66 -0.22
C MET A 1 -37.95 12.92 1.12
N HIS A 2 -39.15 12.51 1.60
CA HIS A 2 -39.29 11.81 2.91
C HIS A 2 -39.42 10.28 2.85
N LEU A 3 -39.57 9.69 1.65
CA LEU A 3 -39.74 8.24 1.47
C LEU A 3 -38.42 7.44 1.48
N SER A 4 -37.27 8.08 1.27
CA SER A 4 -35.96 7.40 1.26
C SER A 4 -35.43 7.07 2.66
N ARG A 5 -35.73 7.87 3.69
CA ARG A 5 -35.20 7.68 5.06
C ARG A 5 -35.79 6.47 5.80
N TYR A 6 -37.00 6.03 5.46
CA TYR A 6 -37.64 4.89 6.13
C TYR A 6 -37.20 3.53 5.58
N LEU A 7 -36.88 3.45 4.28
CA LEU A 7 -36.34 2.23 3.66
C LEU A 7 -34.85 1.99 4.02
N LEU A 8 -34.10 3.07 4.32
CA LEU A 8 -32.68 2.99 4.68
C LEU A 8 -32.43 2.45 6.09
N ARG A 9 -33.36 2.61 7.03
CA ARG A 9 -33.21 2.13 8.43
C ARG A 9 -33.07 0.61 8.55
N PRO A 10 -33.95 -0.22 7.97
CA PRO A 10 -33.82 -1.68 8.06
C PRO A 10 -32.59 -2.22 7.31
N LEU A 11 -32.23 -1.60 6.18
CA LEU A 11 -31.02 -1.95 5.43
C LEU A 11 -29.76 -1.61 6.25
N SER A 12 -29.72 -0.45 6.89
CA SER A 12 -28.63 -0.03 7.78
C SER A 12 -28.51 -0.94 9.01
N ALA A 13 -29.63 -1.40 9.59
CA ALA A 13 -29.62 -2.33 10.71
C ALA A 13 -29.13 -3.73 10.30
N ALA A 14 -29.50 -4.22 9.11
CA ALA A 14 -29.03 -5.50 8.59
C ALA A 14 -27.53 -5.48 8.27
N ILE A 15 -27.04 -4.39 7.67
CA ILE A 15 -25.60 -4.18 7.44
C ILE A 15 -24.85 -4.11 8.77
N GLY A 16 -25.40 -3.42 9.77
CA GLY A 16 -24.82 -3.35 11.12
C GLY A 16 -24.67 -4.73 11.77
N LYS A 17 -25.68 -5.60 11.65
CA LYS A 17 -25.61 -6.98 12.18
C LYS A 17 -24.56 -7.82 11.46
N GLN A 18 -24.46 -7.68 10.13
CA GLN A 18 -23.45 -8.40 9.36
C GLN A 18 -22.04 -7.90 9.66
N LEU A 19 -21.88 -6.59 9.85
CA LEU A 19 -20.62 -5.99 10.26
C LEU A 19 -20.15 -6.57 11.60
N GLU A 20 -21.04 -6.63 12.59
CA GLU A 20 -20.75 -7.22 13.90
C GLU A 20 -20.43 -8.72 13.81
N HIS A 21 -21.13 -9.46 12.94
CA HIS A 21 -20.85 -10.87 12.69
C HIS A 21 -19.44 -11.07 12.10
N TYR A 22 -19.12 -10.35 11.03
CA TYR A 22 -17.85 -10.53 10.33
C TYR A 22 -16.64 -10.02 11.12
N SER A 23 -16.83 -9.01 11.98
CA SER A 23 -15.73 -8.49 12.82
C SER A 23 -15.30 -9.43 13.95
N GLN A 24 -16.05 -10.50 14.22
CA GLN A 24 -15.67 -11.51 15.22
C GLN A 24 -14.68 -12.54 14.67
N PHE A 25 -14.52 -12.64 13.35
CA PHE A 25 -13.60 -13.58 12.74
C PHE A 25 -12.21 -12.98 12.60
N GLN A 26 -11.19 -13.83 12.73
CA GLN A 26 -9.80 -13.47 12.48
C GLN A 26 -9.48 -13.62 10.99
N PRO A 27 -8.81 -12.63 10.36
CA PRO A 27 -8.33 -12.74 8.99
C PRO A 27 -7.38 -13.94 8.80
N SER A 28 -7.55 -14.64 7.67
CA SER A 28 -6.71 -15.78 7.31
C SER A 28 -5.37 -15.30 6.75
N SER A 29 -4.26 -15.67 7.40
CA SER A 29 -2.91 -15.37 6.89
C SER A 29 -2.50 -16.38 5.82
N LEU A 30 -2.06 -15.89 4.65
CA LEU A 30 -1.60 -16.71 3.52
C LEU A 30 -0.12 -16.45 3.26
N SER A 31 0.67 -17.51 3.19
CA SER A 31 2.07 -17.46 2.76
C SER A 31 2.19 -17.25 1.24
N ILE A 32 3.32 -16.71 0.79
CA ILE A 32 3.65 -16.60 -0.63
C ILE A 32 3.60 -17.98 -1.33
N GLN A 33 4.03 -19.03 -0.63
CA GLN A 33 3.97 -20.41 -1.15
C GLN A 33 2.52 -20.85 -1.42
N GLN A 34 1.59 -20.58 -0.48
CA GLN A 34 0.18 -20.89 -0.69
C GLN A 34 -0.42 -20.13 -1.88
N TYR A 35 -0.05 -18.85 -2.09
CA TYR A 35 -0.48 -18.10 -3.27
C TYR A 35 0.04 -18.71 -4.57
N LEU A 36 1.31 -19.14 -4.59
CA LEU A 36 1.92 -19.78 -5.77
C LEU A 36 1.26 -21.12 -6.09
N ASP A 37 1.10 -21.99 -5.09
CA ASP A 37 0.52 -23.32 -5.27
C ASP A 37 -0.93 -23.21 -5.75
N PHE A 38 -1.70 -22.29 -5.15
CA PHE A 38 -3.05 -22.00 -5.58
C PHE A 38 -3.09 -21.39 -6.98
N GLY A 39 -2.23 -20.43 -7.31
CA GLY A 39 -2.25 -19.82 -8.65
C GLY A 39 -1.85 -20.77 -9.79
N ARG A 40 -1.17 -21.89 -9.48
CA ARG A 40 -0.80 -22.93 -10.46
C ARG A 40 -1.85 -24.02 -10.65
N THR A 41 -2.62 -24.34 -9.61
CA THR A 41 -3.50 -25.53 -9.60
C THR A 41 -4.95 -25.24 -9.19
N GLY A 42 -5.19 -24.06 -8.64
CA GLY A 42 -6.49 -23.61 -8.17
C GLY A 42 -7.45 -23.26 -9.30
N ASN A 43 -8.71 -23.08 -8.93
CA ASN A 43 -9.78 -22.70 -9.83
C ASN A 43 -10.55 -21.49 -9.31
N VAL A 44 -11.22 -20.80 -10.24
CA VAL A 44 -12.00 -19.59 -9.96
C VAL A 44 -13.06 -19.82 -8.87
N THR A 45 -13.73 -20.98 -8.88
CA THR A 45 -14.77 -21.34 -7.90
C THR A 45 -14.22 -21.36 -6.47
N SER A 46 -13.07 -22.00 -6.26
CA SER A 46 -12.44 -22.06 -4.94
C SER A 46 -11.98 -20.68 -4.48
N SER A 47 -11.43 -19.88 -5.41
CA SER A 47 -11.02 -18.51 -5.11
C SER A 47 -12.21 -17.63 -4.73
N TYR A 48 -13.31 -17.73 -5.47
CA TYR A 48 -14.55 -17.00 -5.22
C TYR A 48 -15.16 -17.34 -3.85
N ILE A 49 -15.26 -18.63 -3.52
CA ILE A 49 -15.80 -19.10 -2.24
C ILE A 49 -14.96 -18.57 -1.06
N PHE A 50 -13.64 -18.55 -1.20
CA PHE A 50 -12.74 -18.00 -0.20
C PHE A 50 -12.90 -16.48 -0.07
N LEU A 51 -12.77 -15.75 -1.18
CA LEU A 51 -12.71 -14.28 -1.17
C LEU A 51 -14.01 -13.63 -0.74
N LYS A 52 -15.16 -14.15 -1.15
CA LYS A 52 -16.46 -13.57 -0.78
C LYS A 52 -16.70 -13.56 0.74
N LYS A 53 -16.02 -14.43 1.49
CA LYS A 53 -16.02 -14.43 2.96
C LYS A 53 -14.83 -13.67 3.54
N GLU A 54 -13.62 -13.97 3.09
CA GLU A 54 -12.39 -13.39 3.63
C GLU A 54 -12.35 -11.86 3.47
N LEU A 55 -12.84 -11.31 2.35
CA LEU A 55 -12.91 -9.85 2.16
C LEU A 55 -13.90 -9.20 3.12
N LEU A 56 -15.05 -9.83 3.39
CA LEU A 56 -16.01 -9.34 4.38
C LEU A 56 -15.39 -9.34 5.80
N VAL A 57 -14.64 -10.37 6.17
CA VAL A 57 -13.90 -10.42 7.44
C VAL A 57 -12.93 -9.25 7.55
N ARG A 58 -12.07 -9.05 6.54
CA ARG A 58 -11.04 -7.99 6.57
C ARG A 58 -11.61 -6.58 6.55
N LEU A 59 -12.68 -6.36 5.77
CA LEU A 59 -13.39 -5.08 5.74
C LEU A 59 -14.11 -4.80 7.06
N ALA A 60 -14.77 -5.81 7.65
CA ALA A 60 -15.45 -5.65 8.93
C ALA A 60 -14.49 -5.34 10.08
N ASN A 61 -13.37 -6.07 10.16
CA ASN A 61 -12.34 -5.83 11.16
C ASN A 61 -11.81 -4.39 11.08
N ILE A 62 -11.50 -3.90 9.87
CA ILE A 62 -10.97 -2.54 9.76
C ILE A 62 -12.01 -1.45 10.00
N MET A 63 -13.26 -1.68 9.62
CA MET A 63 -14.35 -0.76 9.95
C MET A 63 -14.56 -0.64 11.47
N GLN A 64 -14.37 -1.73 12.23
CA GLN A 64 -14.37 -1.66 13.70
C GLN A 64 -13.18 -0.87 14.23
N GLU A 65 -11.98 -1.06 13.68
CA GLU A 65 -10.81 -0.28 14.07
C GLU A 65 -10.98 1.22 13.77
N ILE A 66 -11.55 1.56 12.61
CA ILE A 66 -11.89 2.96 12.28
C ILE A 66 -12.84 3.52 13.34
N ALA A 67 -13.87 2.77 13.74
CA ALA A 67 -14.84 3.22 14.75
C ALA A 67 -14.22 3.50 16.13
N LEU A 68 -13.01 3.00 16.40
CA LEU A 68 -12.25 3.23 17.64
C LEU A 68 -11.27 4.41 17.56
N LEU A 69 -11.18 5.09 16.41
CA LEU A 69 -10.36 6.29 16.28
C LEU A 69 -10.85 7.43 17.21
N PRO A 70 -9.96 8.38 17.55
CA PRO A 70 -10.35 9.58 18.30
C PRO A 70 -11.55 10.28 17.65
N PRO A 71 -12.58 10.69 18.43
CA PRO A 71 -13.78 11.33 17.89
C PRO A 71 -13.49 12.58 17.04
N GLU A 72 -12.41 13.30 17.36
CA GLU A 72 -11.94 14.46 16.62
C GLU A 72 -11.52 14.05 15.20
N LEU A 73 -10.73 12.97 15.06
CA LEU A 73 -10.31 12.45 13.76
C LEU A 73 -11.51 11.92 12.96
N LEU A 74 -12.43 11.21 13.61
CA LEU A 74 -13.64 10.69 12.97
C LEU A 74 -14.58 11.77 12.41
N ARG A 75 -14.47 13.02 12.89
CA ARG A 75 -15.26 14.15 12.37
C ARG A 75 -14.64 14.80 11.14
N MET A 76 -13.34 14.59 10.90
CA MET A 76 -12.61 15.14 9.77
C MET A 76 -13.23 14.67 8.44
N SER A 77 -13.34 15.57 7.45
CA SER A 77 -14.02 15.30 6.17
C SER A 77 -13.43 14.07 5.51
N SER A 78 -12.10 14.03 5.43
CA SER A 78 -11.39 12.98 4.70
C SER A 78 -11.47 11.63 5.43
N CYS A 79 -11.45 11.61 6.77
CA CYS A 79 -11.67 10.38 7.53
C CYS A 79 -13.09 9.82 7.35
N ARG A 80 -14.12 10.69 7.31
CA ARG A 80 -15.50 10.26 7.01
C ARG A 80 -15.63 9.70 5.60
N LEU A 81 -14.99 10.32 4.62
CA LEU A 81 -14.98 9.84 3.24
C LEU A 81 -14.39 8.42 3.13
N VAL A 82 -13.25 8.18 3.78
CA VAL A 82 -12.64 6.85 3.83
C VAL A 82 -13.57 5.84 4.50
N ASN A 83 -14.17 6.18 5.64
CA ASN A 83 -15.13 5.31 6.32
C ASN A 83 -16.32 4.95 5.42
N ASP A 84 -16.82 5.91 4.63
CA ASP A 84 -17.94 5.68 3.73
C ASP A 84 -17.54 4.78 2.54
N TRP A 85 -16.32 4.89 2.00
CA TRP A 85 -15.82 3.95 1.00
C TRP A 85 -15.77 2.51 1.50
N TYR A 86 -15.30 2.29 2.74
CA TYR A 86 -15.27 0.94 3.33
C TYR A 86 -16.68 0.38 3.56
N LYS A 87 -17.64 1.20 4.00
CA LYS A 87 -19.05 0.79 4.13
C LYS A 87 -19.66 0.42 2.78
N GLU A 88 -19.39 1.21 1.74
CA GLU A 88 -19.88 0.96 0.39
C GLU A 88 -19.32 -0.37 -0.14
N SER A 89 -18.00 -0.56 -0.07
CA SER A 89 -17.33 -1.80 -0.47
C SER A 89 -17.84 -3.02 0.30
N PHE A 90 -18.04 -2.90 1.62
CA PHE A 90 -18.61 -3.99 2.42
C PHE A 90 -20.04 -4.33 1.95
N THR A 91 -20.87 -3.32 1.71
CA THR A 91 -22.26 -3.49 1.26
C THR A 91 -22.33 -4.12 -0.13
N ASP A 92 -21.44 -3.73 -1.03
CA ASP A 92 -21.37 -4.29 -2.39
C ASP A 92 -20.96 -5.76 -2.38
N LEU A 93 -19.93 -6.11 -1.61
CA LEU A 93 -19.45 -7.49 -1.50
C LEU A 93 -20.42 -8.40 -0.72
N LEU A 94 -21.17 -7.85 0.23
CA LEU A 94 -22.14 -8.61 1.03
C LEU A 94 -23.23 -9.26 0.15
N ARG A 95 -23.54 -8.68 -1.02
CA ARG A 95 -24.49 -9.25 -1.99
C ARG A 95 -24.09 -10.65 -2.48
N TYR A 96 -22.80 -10.97 -2.42
CA TYR A 96 -22.26 -12.26 -2.85
C TYR A 96 -22.16 -13.29 -1.72
N GLU A 97 -22.44 -12.90 -0.48
CA GLU A 97 -22.30 -13.77 0.70
C GLU A 97 -22.97 -15.14 0.47
N GLN A 98 -24.24 -15.12 0.07
CA GLN A 98 -25.05 -16.32 -0.17
C GLN A 98 -25.16 -16.68 -1.67
N ALA A 99 -24.51 -15.94 -2.56
CA ALA A 99 -24.56 -16.23 -3.99
C ALA A 99 -23.79 -17.53 -4.32
N PRO A 100 -24.36 -18.43 -5.14
CA PRO A 100 -23.71 -19.66 -5.53
C PRO A 100 -22.53 -19.39 -6.48
N PRO A 101 -21.54 -20.30 -6.57
CA PRO A 101 -20.37 -20.15 -7.43
C PRO A 101 -20.68 -20.44 -8.91
N GLU A 102 -21.75 -19.83 -9.44
CA GLU A 102 -22.11 -19.91 -10.85
C GLU A 102 -21.37 -18.84 -11.64
N LYS A 103 -21.12 -19.10 -12.93
CA LYS A 103 -20.31 -18.23 -13.79
C LYS A 103 -20.79 -16.77 -13.76
N GLN A 104 -22.10 -16.53 -13.83
CA GLN A 104 -22.66 -15.18 -13.81
C GLN A 104 -22.29 -14.40 -12.53
N PHE A 105 -22.32 -15.05 -11.36
CA PHE A 105 -21.95 -14.41 -10.09
C PHE A 105 -20.45 -14.21 -9.96
N MET A 106 -19.64 -15.16 -10.46
CA MET A 106 -18.18 -15.03 -10.46
C MET A 106 -17.72 -13.89 -11.39
N ASP A 107 -18.30 -13.79 -12.59
CA ASP A 107 -18.00 -12.70 -13.52
C ASP A 107 -18.42 -11.34 -12.93
N SER A 108 -19.63 -11.26 -12.35
CA SER A 108 -20.08 -10.02 -11.67
C SER A 108 -19.23 -9.67 -10.45
N PHE A 109 -18.73 -10.68 -9.72
CA PHE A 109 -17.84 -10.49 -8.59
C PHE A 109 -16.50 -9.89 -9.04
N ASN A 110 -15.93 -10.34 -10.17
CA ASN A 110 -14.73 -9.74 -10.75
C ASN A 110 -14.91 -8.25 -11.05
N ASP A 111 -16.04 -7.89 -11.67
CA ASP A 111 -16.37 -6.49 -11.95
C ASP A 111 -16.50 -5.68 -10.65
N GLU A 112 -17.08 -6.27 -9.61
CA GLU A 112 -17.21 -5.62 -8.30
C GLU A 112 -15.87 -5.43 -7.59
N LEU A 113 -14.96 -6.42 -7.66
CA LEU A 113 -13.60 -6.29 -7.11
C LEU A 113 -12.83 -5.15 -7.80
N GLN A 114 -12.97 -4.99 -9.11
CA GLN A 114 -12.35 -3.87 -9.84
C GLN A 114 -12.88 -2.51 -9.37
N LYS A 115 -14.19 -2.40 -9.14
CA LYS A 115 -14.79 -1.18 -8.56
C LYS A 115 -14.27 -0.90 -7.15
N VAL A 116 -14.17 -1.92 -6.31
CA VAL A 116 -13.64 -1.79 -4.94
C VAL A 116 -12.18 -1.33 -4.96
N LEU A 117 -11.34 -1.93 -5.81
CA LEU A 117 -9.94 -1.50 -5.98
C LEU A 117 -9.86 -0.03 -6.40
N LYS A 118 -10.64 0.38 -7.41
CA LYS A 118 -10.68 1.76 -7.88
C LYS A 118 -11.20 2.73 -6.82
N ARG A 119 -12.25 2.37 -6.09
CA ARG A 119 -12.80 3.19 -4.99
C ARG A 119 -11.75 3.45 -3.91
N HIS A 120 -10.90 2.45 -3.65
CA HIS A 120 -9.91 2.51 -2.59
C HIS A 120 -8.55 3.10 -3.05
N SER A 121 -8.42 3.56 -4.30
CA SER A 121 -7.15 4.04 -4.86
C SER A 121 -6.54 5.18 -4.04
N HIS A 122 -7.38 6.12 -3.57
CA HIS A 122 -6.94 7.34 -2.88
C HIS A 122 -7.01 7.28 -1.35
N VAL A 123 -7.18 6.09 -0.77
CA VAL A 123 -7.38 5.92 0.68
C VAL A 123 -6.20 6.45 1.50
N VAL A 124 -4.96 6.29 1.02
CA VAL A 124 -3.77 6.75 1.75
C VAL A 124 -3.69 8.27 1.71
N GLU A 125 -3.81 8.90 0.54
CA GLU A 125 -3.77 10.37 0.46
C GLU A 125 -4.92 11.01 1.23
N THR A 126 -6.14 10.47 1.10
CA THR A 126 -7.30 10.97 1.85
C THR A 126 -7.14 10.76 3.36
N MET A 127 -6.58 9.65 3.84
CA MET A 127 -6.28 9.53 5.28
C MET A 127 -5.20 10.50 5.74
N ALA A 128 -4.15 10.76 4.94
CA ALA A 128 -3.15 11.78 5.26
C ALA A 128 -3.79 13.16 5.40
N GLU A 129 -4.69 13.52 4.48
CA GLU A 129 -5.47 14.75 4.58
C GLU A 129 -6.27 14.81 5.88
N GLY A 130 -6.92 13.71 6.29
CA GLY A 130 -7.66 13.67 7.55
C GLY A 130 -6.78 13.94 8.79
N LEU A 131 -5.51 13.51 8.77
CA LEU A 131 -4.55 13.82 9.84
C LEU A 131 -4.10 15.29 9.82
N ILE A 132 -3.97 15.87 8.62
CA ILE A 132 -3.67 17.31 8.46
C ILE A 132 -4.85 18.14 8.96
N GLU A 133 -6.08 17.78 8.58
CA GLU A 133 -7.32 18.41 9.06
C GLU A 133 -7.38 18.39 10.60
N LEU A 134 -7.08 17.24 11.22
CA LEU A 134 -7.04 17.10 12.68
C LEU A 134 -5.99 18.03 13.31
N LYS A 135 -4.77 18.01 12.75
CA LYS A 135 -3.65 18.82 13.26
C LYS A 135 -3.95 20.31 13.20
N ASP A 136 -4.52 20.78 12.10
CA ASP A 136 -4.84 22.20 11.88
C ASP A 136 -6.01 22.66 12.77
N ALA A 137 -7.00 21.80 13.01
CA ALA A 137 -8.20 22.15 13.77
C ALA A 137 -8.01 22.05 15.30
N HIS A 138 -7.30 21.03 15.78
CA HIS A 138 -7.28 20.67 17.20
C HIS A 138 -5.88 20.58 17.81
N GLY A 139 -4.83 20.61 16.99
CA GLY A 139 -3.51 20.12 17.41
C GLY A 139 -3.58 18.61 17.72
N ILE A 140 -2.44 18.04 18.13
CA ILE A 140 -2.34 16.61 18.44
C ILE A 140 -1.53 16.45 19.72
N ASP A 141 -2.12 15.85 20.75
CA ASP A 141 -1.41 15.46 21.96
C ASP A 141 -0.70 14.10 21.78
N ILE A 142 0.26 13.80 22.67
CA ILE A 142 1.13 12.61 22.57
C ILE A 142 0.33 11.30 22.68
N ALA A 143 -0.73 11.25 23.48
CA ALA A 143 -1.52 10.03 23.65
C ALA A 143 -2.35 9.75 22.40
N SER A 144 -2.98 10.80 21.85
CA SER A 144 -3.67 10.75 20.56
C SER A 144 -2.71 10.31 19.44
N GLU A 145 -1.49 10.85 19.39
CA GLU A 145 -0.48 10.47 18.39
C GLU A 145 -0.15 8.97 18.41
N ARG A 146 0.06 8.36 19.59
CA ARG A 146 0.35 6.92 19.70
C ARG A 146 -0.82 6.05 19.28
N SER A 147 -2.05 6.43 19.65
CA SER A 147 -3.25 5.67 19.29
C SER A 147 -3.50 5.70 17.78
N ILE A 148 -3.29 6.87 17.15
CA ILE A 148 -3.39 7.05 15.71
C ILE A 148 -2.28 6.26 15.00
N GLN A 149 -1.04 6.29 15.49
CA GLN A 149 0.06 5.51 14.93
C GLN A 149 -0.28 4.01 14.89
N TYR A 150 -0.69 3.46 16.03
CA TYR A 150 -1.06 2.05 16.15
C TYR A 150 -2.20 1.65 15.21
N PHE A 151 -3.21 2.51 15.08
CA PHE A 151 -4.30 2.31 14.14
C PHE A 151 -3.80 2.29 12.69
N LEU A 152 -3.00 3.29 12.29
CA LEU A 152 -2.55 3.46 10.91
C LEU A 152 -1.68 2.29 10.46
N ASP A 153 -0.76 1.81 11.31
CA ASP A 153 0.06 0.63 11.02
C ASP A 153 -0.82 -0.57 10.63
N ARG A 154 -1.88 -0.83 11.42
CA ARG A 154 -2.82 -1.94 11.18
C ARG A 154 -3.72 -1.69 9.98
N PHE A 155 -4.20 -0.47 9.83
CA PHE A 155 -5.05 -0.04 8.73
C PHE A 155 -4.38 -0.26 7.38
N TYR A 156 -3.13 0.18 7.26
CA TYR A 156 -2.40 0.06 6.00
C TYR A 156 -1.94 -1.36 5.71
N ILE A 157 -1.52 -2.13 6.72
CA ILE A 157 -1.22 -3.56 6.52
C ILE A 157 -2.48 -4.33 6.09
N ASN A 158 -3.63 -4.07 6.71
CA ASN A 158 -4.87 -4.71 6.30
C ASN A 158 -5.27 -4.33 4.86
N ARG A 159 -5.13 -3.05 4.48
CA ARG A 159 -5.38 -2.57 3.11
C ARG A 159 -4.47 -3.24 2.08
N ILE A 160 -3.16 -3.33 2.36
CA ILE A 160 -2.21 -4.05 1.50
C ILE A 160 -2.66 -5.50 1.32
N SER A 161 -3.11 -6.15 2.40
CA SER A 161 -3.55 -7.54 2.35
C SER A 161 -4.85 -7.72 1.53
N ILE A 162 -5.81 -6.79 1.64
CA ILE A 162 -7.05 -6.78 0.84
C ILE A 162 -6.70 -6.60 -0.64
N ARG A 163 -5.83 -5.64 -0.96
CA ARG A 163 -5.39 -5.37 -2.33
C ARG A 163 -4.64 -6.56 -2.92
N MET A 164 -3.80 -7.24 -2.13
CA MET A 164 -3.11 -8.47 -2.51
C MET A 164 -4.09 -9.57 -2.92
N LEU A 165 -5.12 -9.83 -2.10
CA LEU A 165 -6.15 -10.83 -2.38
C LEU A 165 -6.93 -10.53 -3.67
N MET A 166 -7.40 -9.28 -3.82
CA MET A 166 -8.19 -8.88 -4.98
C MET A 166 -7.36 -8.92 -6.27
N ASN A 167 -6.14 -8.37 -6.25
CA ASN A 167 -5.25 -8.38 -7.42
C ASN A 167 -4.89 -9.81 -7.83
N GLN A 168 -4.57 -10.68 -6.87
CA GLN A 168 -4.25 -12.07 -7.20
C GLN A 168 -5.40 -12.79 -7.90
N HIS A 169 -6.64 -12.57 -7.44
CA HIS A 169 -7.82 -13.13 -8.08
C HIS A 169 -8.01 -12.61 -9.51
N LEU A 170 -7.96 -11.29 -9.67
CA LEU A 170 -8.23 -10.63 -10.94
C LEU A 170 -7.17 -10.92 -12.00
N LEU A 171 -5.91 -11.10 -11.60
CA LEU A 171 -4.82 -11.47 -12.51
C LEU A 171 -4.86 -12.94 -12.93
N LEU A 172 -5.44 -13.82 -12.11
CA LEU A 172 -5.57 -15.25 -12.43
C LEU A 172 -6.86 -15.58 -13.17
N PHE A 173 -7.97 -14.93 -12.81
CA PHE A 173 -9.32 -15.33 -13.24
C PHE A 173 -10.18 -14.16 -13.76
N GLY A 174 -9.67 -12.93 -13.69
CA GLY A 174 -10.36 -11.74 -14.19
C GLY A 174 -9.93 -11.38 -15.61
N SER A 175 -10.20 -10.12 -15.99
CA SER A 175 -9.83 -9.54 -17.27
C SER A 175 -8.47 -8.83 -17.26
N VAL A 176 -7.79 -8.77 -16.11
CA VAL A 176 -6.49 -8.11 -15.96
C VAL A 176 -5.40 -9.09 -16.38
N LEU A 177 -4.60 -8.71 -17.38
CA LEU A 177 -3.49 -9.54 -17.83
C LEU A 177 -2.29 -9.39 -16.89
N PRO A 178 -1.57 -10.48 -16.59
CA PRO A 178 -0.31 -10.40 -15.85
C PRO A 178 0.74 -9.63 -16.67
N GLU A 179 1.62 -8.92 -15.96
CA GLU A 179 2.75 -8.20 -16.57
C GLU A 179 3.68 -9.13 -17.34
N SER A 180 3.78 -10.40 -16.90
CA SER A 180 4.59 -11.41 -17.56
C SER A 180 3.89 -12.77 -17.56
N PRO A 181 4.01 -13.57 -18.63
CA PRO A 181 3.50 -14.95 -18.67
C PRO A 181 4.11 -15.87 -17.60
N ARG A 182 5.26 -15.50 -17.00
CA ARG A 182 5.90 -16.27 -15.92
C ARG A 182 5.29 -15.99 -14.55
N HIS A 183 4.59 -14.87 -14.40
CA HIS A 183 4.00 -14.48 -13.13
C HIS A 183 2.82 -15.37 -12.79
N VAL A 184 2.66 -15.63 -11.49
CA VAL A 184 1.49 -16.31 -10.95
C VAL A 184 0.66 -15.24 -10.24
N GLY A 185 -0.28 -14.66 -10.97
CA GLY A 185 -0.97 -13.45 -10.55
C GLY A 185 0.01 -12.27 -10.46
N CYS A 186 0.13 -11.63 -9.30
CA CYS A 186 1.11 -10.54 -9.09
C CYS A 186 2.47 -11.01 -8.56
N ILE A 187 2.68 -12.33 -8.39
CA ILE A 187 3.90 -12.89 -7.83
C ILE A 187 4.82 -13.33 -8.95
N ASP A 188 6.07 -12.88 -8.90
CA ASP A 188 7.14 -13.37 -9.75
C ASP A 188 7.93 -14.47 -9.00
N PRO A 189 7.88 -15.74 -9.45
CA PRO A 189 8.63 -16.82 -8.83
C PRO A 189 10.15 -16.71 -9.01
N GLN A 190 10.62 -15.84 -9.92
CA GLN A 190 12.04 -15.63 -10.22
C GLN A 190 12.34 -14.14 -10.40
N CYS A 191 11.84 -13.31 -9.49
CA CYS A 191 12.05 -11.86 -9.52
C CYS A 191 13.56 -11.55 -9.49
N ASP A 192 14.06 -10.90 -10.53
CA ASP A 192 15.44 -10.39 -10.59
C ASP A 192 15.51 -9.09 -9.76
N VAL A 193 16.09 -9.19 -8.57
CA VAL A 193 16.11 -8.09 -7.59
C VAL A 193 16.90 -6.90 -8.12
N GLU A 194 17.97 -7.14 -8.88
CA GLU A 194 18.79 -6.06 -9.43
C GLU A 194 18.02 -5.24 -10.46
N VAL A 195 17.19 -5.88 -11.29
CA VAL A 195 16.34 -5.19 -12.27
C VAL A 195 15.36 -4.26 -11.56
N VAL A 196 14.63 -4.75 -10.55
CA VAL A 196 13.66 -3.95 -9.79
C VAL A 196 14.33 -2.75 -9.11
N ILE A 197 15.55 -2.93 -8.59
CA ILE A 197 16.33 -1.84 -7.98
C ILE A 197 16.71 -0.78 -9.02
N ASN A 198 17.19 -1.18 -10.20
CA ASN A 198 17.54 -0.25 -11.27
C ASN A 198 16.31 0.53 -11.76
N ASP A 199 15.18 -0.16 -11.99
CA ASP A 199 13.94 0.50 -12.43
C ASP A 199 13.45 1.53 -11.40
N ALA A 200 13.49 1.18 -10.10
CA ALA A 200 13.13 2.09 -9.02
C ALA A 200 14.09 3.28 -8.90
N PHE A 201 15.39 3.04 -9.09
CA PHE A 201 16.41 4.08 -9.07
C PHE A 201 16.23 5.06 -10.23
N ASP A 202 16.05 4.56 -11.46
CA ASP A 202 15.92 5.40 -12.65
C ASP A 202 14.66 6.28 -12.60
N ASN A 203 13.54 5.75 -12.08
CA ASN A 203 12.34 6.56 -11.89
C ASN A 203 12.48 7.59 -10.76
N ALA A 204 13.15 7.25 -9.65
CA ALA A 204 13.45 8.23 -8.59
C ALA A 204 14.42 9.31 -9.10
N ARG A 205 15.40 8.91 -9.92
CA ARG A 205 16.38 9.80 -10.56
C ARG A 205 15.68 10.81 -11.46
N PHE A 206 14.78 10.34 -12.32
CA PHE A 206 13.99 11.20 -13.20
C PHE A 206 13.22 12.28 -12.42
N LEU A 207 12.58 11.92 -11.30
CA LEU A 207 11.90 12.89 -10.45
C LEU A 207 12.88 13.88 -9.78
N CYS A 208 14.00 13.37 -9.26
CA CYS A 208 15.05 14.19 -8.65
C CYS A 208 15.59 15.22 -9.65
N GLU A 209 15.93 14.81 -10.87
CA GLU A 209 16.43 15.69 -11.93
C GLU A 209 15.38 16.70 -12.38
N ARG A 210 14.10 16.32 -12.42
CA ARG A 210 13.02 17.26 -12.75
C ARG A 210 12.88 18.38 -11.73
N TYR A 211 13.19 18.14 -10.45
CA TYR A 211 13.03 19.12 -9.38
C TYR A 211 14.33 19.88 -9.07
N TYR A 212 15.46 19.19 -8.96
CA TYR A 212 16.75 19.78 -8.58
C TYR A 212 17.69 20.02 -9.77
N LEU A 213 17.31 19.62 -10.99
CA LEU A 213 18.16 19.68 -12.19
C LEU A 213 19.43 18.81 -12.12
N THR A 214 19.57 17.99 -11.08
CA THR A 214 20.69 17.08 -10.85
C THR A 214 20.26 15.88 -10.00
N SER A 215 21.07 14.83 -9.98
CA SER A 215 20.85 13.63 -9.15
C SER A 215 22.16 12.88 -8.88
N PRO A 216 22.30 12.18 -7.73
CA PRO A 216 23.44 11.29 -7.51
C PRO A 216 23.32 10.02 -8.37
N ASN A 217 24.44 9.45 -8.79
CA ASN A 217 24.46 8.14 -9.47
C ASN A 217 24.33 6.98 -8.46
N MET A 218 24.01 5.77 -8.95
CA MET A 218 24.00 4.55 -8.15
C MET A 218 25.32 3.76 -8.29
N LYS A 219 25.77 3.14 -7.21
CA LYS A 219 26.74 2.04 -7.26
C LYS A 219 26.14 0.80 -6.60
N LEU A 220 25.76 -0.18 -7.41
CA LEU A 220 25.15 -1.43 -6.97
C LEU A 220 26.19 -2.56 -6.87
N GLU A 221 26.14 -3.30 -5.78
CA GLU A 221 26.93 -4.51 -5.54
C GLU A 221 26.01 -5.65 -5.10
N ALA A 222 26.07 -6.78 -5.81
CA ALA A 222 25.26 -7.97 -5.52
C ALA A 222 26.15 -9.12 -5.06
N ILE A 223 25.83 -9.70 -3.90
CA ILE A 223 26.58 -10.77 -3.25
C ILE A 223 25.63 -11.96 -3.01
N ASN A 224 25.73 -12.98 -3.86
CA ASN A 224 24.97 -14.20 -3.69
C ASN A 224 25.79 -15.24 -2.92
N SER A 225 25.60 -15.31 -1.60
CA SER A 225 26.36 -16.23 -0.74
C SER A 225 25.93 -17.70 -0.90
N VAL A 226 24.76 -17.94 -1.51
CA VAL A 226 24.24 -19.29 -1.78
C VAL A 226 24.75 -19.80 -3.13
N SER A 227 24.75 -18.95 -4.15
CA SER A 227 25.15 -19.27 -5.51
C SER A 227 25.95 -18.12 -6.13
N PRO A 228 27.28 -18.01 -5.89
CA PRO A 228 28.07 -16.82 -6.23
C PRO A 228 28.05 -16.35 -7.69
N ALA A 229 27.89 -17.28 -8.64
CA ALA A 229 27.84 -16.96 -10.08
C ALA A 229 26.42 -16.70 -10.61
N ALA A 230 25.39 -16.87 -9.77
CA ALA A 230 24.00 -16.72 -10.17
C ALA A 230 23.44 -15.37 -9.73
N LYS A 231 22.57 -14.81 -10.58
CA LYS A 231 21.76 -13.63 -10.25
C LYS A 231 20.98 -13.81 -8.95
N ILE A 232 20.76 -12.72 -8.24
CA ILE A 232 19.94 -12.73 -7.02
C ILE A 232 18.47 -12.72 -7.40
N GLN A 233 17.85 -13.90 -7.30
CA GLN A 233 16.41 -14.09 -7.52
C GLN A 233 15.65 -14.30 -6.21
N LEU A 234 14.44 -13.76 -6.15
CA LEU A 234 13.50 -13.87 -5.03
C LEU A 234 12.09 -14.21 -5.52
N VAL A 235 11.38 -15.05 -4.77
CA VAL A 235 9.92 -15.20 -4.95
C VAL A 235 9.24 -14.05 -4.23
N THR A 236 8.70 -13.08 -4.96
CA THR A 236 8.09 -11.89 -4.37
C THR A 236 7.07 -11.24 -5.31
N VAL A 237 6.38 -10.22 -4.83
CA VAL A 237 5.57 -9.30 -5.63
C VAL A 237 6.48 -8.15 -6.09
N PRO A 238 6.89 -8.06 -7.37
CA PRO A 238 7.86 -7.08 -7.84
C PRO A 238 7.46 -5.64 -7.52
N SER A 239 6.18 -5.30 -7.66
CA SER A 239 5.65 -3.96 -7.39
C SER A 239 5.79 -3.54 -5.92
N HIS A 240 5.75 -4.49 -4.96
CA HIS A 240 5.99 -4.18 -3.55
C HIS A 240 7.47 -3.82 -3.32
N LEU A 241 8.37 -4.60 -3.90
CA LEU A 241 9.81 -4.33 -3.82
C LEU A 241 10.17 -3.01 -4.50
N TYR A 242 9.64 -2.78 -5.71
CA TYR A 242 9.81 -1.54 -6.47
C TYR A 242 9.43 -0.33 -5.62
N HIS A 243 8.26 -0.36 -4.98
CA HIS A 243 7.78 0.77 -4.18
C HIS A 243 8.69 1.06 -2.98
N ILE A 244 9.11 0.03 -2.24
CA ILE A 244 10.05 0.19 -1.12
C ILE A 244 11.35 0.84 -1.61
N MET A 245 11.90 0.34 -2.71
CA MET A 245 13.14 0.87 -3.29
C MET A 245 12.98 2.31 -3.77
N PHE A 246 11.90 2.61 -4.48
CA PHE A 246 11.60 3.92 -5.03
C PHE A 246 11.50 4.99 -3.94
N GLU A 247 10.75 4.72 -2.87
CA GLU A 247 10.63 5.67 -1.74
C GLU A 247 11.96 5.91 -1.02
N LEU A 248 12.75 4.85 -0.81
CA LEU A 248 14.08 4.99 -0.21
C LEU A 248 15.04 5.77 -1.11
N PHE A 249 15.00 5.57 -2.43
CA PHE A 249 15.82 6.32 -3.37
C PHE A 249 15.45 7.80 -3.42
N LYS A 250 14.16 8.15 -3.44
CA LYS A 250 13.74 9.56 -3.34
C LYS A 250 14.31 10.23 -2.11
N ASN A 251 14.24 9.57 -0.95
CA ASN A 251 14.77 10.10 0.30
C ASN A 251 16.31 10.26 0.26
N ALA A 252 17.02 9.24 -0.20
CA ALA A 252 18.48 9.26 -0.34
C ALA A 252 18.96 10.36 -1.31
N MET A 253 18.28 10.50 -2.45
CA MET A 253 18.59 11.52 -3.47
C MET A 253 18.33 12.91 -2.93
N ARG A 254 17.15 13.16 -2.36
CA ARG A 254 16.79 14.43 -1.74
C ARG A 254 17.82 14.85 -0.70
N ALA A 255 18.12 13.97 0.27
CA ALA A 255 19.07 14.27 1.33
C ALA A 255 20.47 14.57 0.78
N THR A 256 20.92 13.82 -0.24
CA THR A 256 22.22 14.05 -0.88
C THR A 256 22.27 15.39 -1.59
N VAL A 257 21.27 15.72 -2.41
CA VAL A 257 21.25 16.98 -3.15
C VAL A 257 21.12 18.19 -2.22
N GLU A 258 20.23 18.12 -1.22
CA GLU A 258 20.06 19.20 -0.23
C GLU A 258 21.31 19.42 0.63
N HIS A 259 22.10 18.37 0.88
CA HIS A 259 23.32 18.47 1.69
C HIS A 259 24.52 19.05 0.92
N TYR A 260 24.73 18.64 -0.34
CA TYR A 260 25.89 19.06 -1.14
C TYR A 260 25.62 20.29 -2.02
N GLY A 261 24.36 20.56 -2.35
CA GLY A 261 23.96 21.61 -3.30
C GLY A 261 23.96 21.13 -4.75
N VAL A 262 23.25 21.87 -5.61
CA VAL A 262 22.96 21.47 -7.00
C VAL A 262 24.15 21.56 -7.95
N ASP A 263 25.13 22.41 -7.65
CA ASP A 263 26.29 22.70 -8.53
C ASP A 263 27.54 21.87 -8.19
N GLN A 264 27.43 20.91 -7.26
CA GLN A 264 28.56 20.11 -6.77
C GLN A 264 28.52 18.67 -7.30
N ASP A 265 29.69 18.02 -7.31
CA ASP A 265 29.78 16.59 -7.57
C ASP A 265 29.11 15.79 -6.45
N LEU A 266 27.96 15.18 -6.77
CA LEU A 266 27.16 14.43 -5.81
C LEU A 266 27.75 13.03 -5.59
N PRO A 267 27.93 12.58 -4.32
CA PRO A 267 28.40 11.23 -4.07
C PRO A 267 27.37 10.18 -4.46
N ASN A 268 27.83 9.05 -4.99
CA ASN A 268 26.94 7.95 -5.38
C ASN A 268 26.17 7.38 -4.19
N VAL A 269 24.90 7.09 -4.40
CA VAL A 269 24.10 6.22 -3.53
C VAL A 269 24.60 4.79 -3.71
N ARG A 270 25.08 4.17 -2.63
CA ARG A 270 25.57 2.79 -2.66
C ARG A 270 24.46 1.83 -2.29
N VAL A 271 24.29 0.78 -3.09
CA VAL A 271 23.33 -0.29 -2.85
C VAL A 271 24.07 -1.61 -2.74
N THR A 272 23.88 -2.33 -1.64
CA THR A 272 24.42 -3.67 -1.44
C THR A 272 23.27 -4.66 -1.30
N VAL A 273 23.19 -5.63 -2.20
CA VAL A 273 22.23 -6.72 -2.16
C VAL A 273 22.95 -7.99 -1.72
N VAL A 274 22.51 -8.62 -0.64
CA VAL A 274 23.10 -9.87 -0.12
C VAL A 274 22.03 -10.94 -0.03
N LYS A 275 22.26 -12.06 -0.72
CA LYS A 275 21.44 -13.27 -0.56
C LYS A 275 22.17 -14.27 0.33
N GLY A 276 21.62 -14.48 1.52
CA GLY A 276 22.00 -15.53 2.46
C GLY A 276 21.14 -16.78 2.30
N ARG A 277 21.25 -17.71 3.25
CA ARG A 277 20.44 -18.94 3.27
C ARG A 277 18.99 -18.68 3.69
N GLU A 278 18.78 -17.72 4.58
CA GLU A 278 17.48 -17.37 5.15
C GLU A 278 17.04 -15.97 4.69
N ASP A 279 17.98 -15.02 4.72
CA ASP A 279 17.68 -13.62 4.42
C ASP A 279 18.10 -13.19 3.01
N LEU A 280 17.32 -12.26 2.46
CA LEU A 280 17.74 -11.37 1.39
C LEU A 280 17.77 -9.93 1.93
N SER A 281 18.95 -9.36 2.03
CA SER A 281 19.17 -8.02 2.58
C SER A 281 19.51 -7.02 1.48
N ILE A 282 18.80 -5.89 1.45
CA ILE A 282 19.09 -4.77 0.55
C ILE A 282 19.45 -3.57 1.42
N LYS A 283 20.68 -3.10 1.32
CA LYS A 283 21.18 -1.94 2.07
C LYS A 283 21.41 -0.77 1.11
N ILE A 284 20.73 0.34 1.36
CA ILE A 284 20.96 1.62 0.66
C ILE A 284 21.78 2.51 1.59
N SER A 285 22.78 3.19 1.04
CA SER A 285 23.67 4.08 1.80
C SER A 285 23.97 5.33 1.00
N ASP A 286 23.43 6.46 1.46
CA ASP A 286 23.72 7.79 0.95
C ASP A 286 24.80 8.50 1.79
N ARG A 287 25.09 9.76 1.42
CA ARG A 287 25.94 10.68 2.19
C ARG A 287 25.23 12.02 2.44
N GLY A 288 23.91 12.03 2.56
CA GLY A 288 23.07 13.22 2.68
C GLY A 288 23.07 13.89 4.07
N GLY A 289 24.18 13.87 4.80
CA GLY A 289 24.32 14.52 6.11
C GLY A 289 23.72 13.76 7.30
N GLY A 290 22.90 12.72 7.05
CA GLY A 290 22.32 11.86 8.08
C GLY A 290 21.21 12.53 8.91
N VAL A 291 20.77 11.82 9.95
CA VAL A 291 19.65 12.24 10.80
C VAL A 291 20.06 12.12 12.27
N SER A 292 19.68 13.10 13.11
CA SER A 292 19.92 13.03 14.54
C SER A 292 19.25 11.80 15.15
N ARG A 293 19.96 11.08 16.03
CA ARG A 293 19.43 9.91 16.73
C ARG A 293 18.15 10.22 17.53
N THR A 294 17.97 11.47 17.95
CA THR A 294 16.79 11.92 18.70
C THR A 294 15.48 11.91 17.89
N ILE A 295 15.55 11.93 16.55
CA ILE A 295 14.37 11.94 15.69
C ILE A 295 14.23 10.67 14.85
N LEU A 296 15.13 9.69 15.03
CA LEU A 296 15.17 8.45 14.25
C LEU A 296 13.83 7.70 14.32
N ASP A 297 13.31 7.49 15.53
CA ASP A 297 12.04 6.78 15.74
C ASP A 297 10.86 7.56 15.16
N ARG A 298 10.97 8.89 15.09
CA ARG A 298 9.92 9.74 14.53
C ARG A 298 9.82 9.67 13.02
N LEU A 299 10.84 9.17 12.30
CA LEU A 299 10.80 9.04 10.84
C LEU A 299 9.70 8.08 10.36
N PHE A 300 9.25 7.18 11.25
CA PHE A 300 8.15 6.25 10.98
C PHE A 300 6.80 6.76 11.51
N ASN A 301 6.77 7.94 12.14
CA ASN A 301 5.52 8.50 12.65
C ASN A 301 4.72 9.16 11.54
N TYR A 302 3.45 8.78 11.43
CA TYR A 302 2.52 9.25 10.41
C TYR A 302 2.24 10.76 10.41
N MET A 303 2.56 11.44 11.51
CA MET A 303 2.32 12.87 11.68
C MET A 303 3.63 13.68 11.71
N TYR A 304 4.76 13.00 11.47
CA TYR A 304 6.07 13.62 11.42
C TYR A 304 6.66 13.55 10.00
N SER A 305 7.14 14.68 9.50
CA SER A 305 7.89 14.73 8.26
C SER A 305 8.93 15.84 8.32
N THR A 306 10.07 15.61 7.68
CA THR A 306 11.14 16.60 7.47
C THR A 306 11.00 17.30 6.10
N ALA A 307 10.00 16.93 5.31
CA ALA A 307 9.69 17.56 4.04
C ALA A 307 8.79 18.78 4.22
N PRO A 308 8.95 19.84 3.40
CA PRO A 308 7.96 20.90 3.31
C PRO A 308 6.63 20.31 2.77
N PRO A 309 5.47 20.86 3.19
CA PRO A 309 4.19 20.42 2.65
C PRO A 309 4.13 20.67 1.14
N PRO A 310 3.50 19.77 0.36
CA PRO A 310 3.40 19.94 -1.08
C PRO A 310 2.62 21.23 -1.44
N PRO A 311 2.98 21.92 -2.54
CA PRO A 311 2.25 23.11 -2.98
C PRO A 311 0.78 22.79 -3.27
N ARG A 312 -0.15 23.57 -2.72
CA ARG A 312 -1.60 23.36 -2.92
C ARG A 312 -2.10 23.71 -4.33
N ASP A 313 -1.26 24.38 -5.13
CA ASP A 313 -1.64 24.95 -6.43
C ASP A 313 -1.44 24.01 -7.63
N GLY A 314 -1.03 22.75 -7.41
CA GLY A 314 -0.93 21.72 -8.46
C GLY A 314 0.12 21.97 -9.56
N ALA A 315 0.89 23.06 -9.48
CA ALA A 315 1.80 23.51 -10.52
C ALA A 315 3.11 22.68 -10.63
N GLN A 316 3.43 21.88 -9.61
CA GLN A 316 4.60 20.98 -9.60
C GLN A 316 4.20 19.63 -9.02
N ALA A 317 4.59 18.55 -9.69
CA ALA A 317 4.51 17.21 -9.11
C ALA A 317 5.44 17.19 -7.89
N PRO A 318 4.92 16.99 -6.67
CA PRO A 318 5.77 17.07 -5.49
C PRO A 318 6.73 15.87 -5.48
N LEU A 319 8.02 16.12 -5.26
CA LEU A 319 9.00 15.06 -4.97
C LEU A 319 8.56 14.21 -3.77
N VAL A 320 7.86 14.86 -2.85
CA VAL A 320 7.32 14.28 -1.63
C VAL A 320 5.81 14.18 -1.77
N SER A 321 5.30 13.00 -2.10
CA SER A 321 3.87 12.74 -2.10
C SER A 321 3.29 12.96 -0.69
N LEU A 322 2.01 13.35 -0.58
CA LEU A 322 1.31 13.34 0.72
C LEU A 322 1.42 11.96 1.40
N SER A 323 1.59 10.90 0.62
CA SER A 323 1.88 9.55 1.12
C SER A 323 3.25 9.41 1.81
N ILE A 324 4.18 10.38 1.80
CA ILE A 324 5.35 10.33 2.69
C ILE A 324 5.02 10.74 4.13
N LEU A 325 3.88 11.40 4.37
CA LEU A 325 3.32 11.42 5.74
C LEU A 325 2.87 10.02 6.16
N LEU A 326 2.76 9.06 5.24
CA LEU A 326 2.36 7.71 5.53
C LEU A 326 3.34 6.70 5.01
N SER A 327 4.33 6.30 5.82
CA SER A 327 5.28 5.20 5.59
C SER A 327 4.57 3.88 5.26
N VAL A 328 3.92 3.81 4.10
CA VAL A 328 2.95 2.82 3.70
C VAL A 328 3.22 2.53 2.24
N PRO A 329 3.39 1.25 1.90
CA PRO A 329 3.37 0.80 0.53
C PRO A 329 2.02 1.07 -0.11
N ASP A 330 1.89 2.24 -0.74
CA ASP A 330 0.86 2.45 -1.72
C ASP A 330 1.40 1.99 -3.06
N VAL A 331 0.98 0.79 -3.45
CA VAL A 331 1.19 0.31 -4.80
C VAL A 331 0.25 1.12 -5.69
N VAL A 332 0.74 2.29 -6.06
CA VAL A 332 0.16 3.14 -7.08
C VAL A 332 0.00 2.30 -8.33
N ASP A 333 -1.20 2.38 -8.91
CA ASP A 333 -1.54 1.99 -10.26
C ASP A 333 -0.37 2.23 -11.22
N LEU A 334 0.33 1.16 -11.62
CA LEU A 334 0.97 1.09 -12.92
C LEU A 334 -0.09 0.66 -13.93
N SER A 335 -1.19 1.41 -13.99
CA SER A 335 -2.03 1.43 -15.19
C SER A 335 -1.32 2.34 -16.19
N TYR A 336 -0.83 1.73 -17.26
CA TYR A 336 -0.56 2.42 -18.52
C TYR A 336 -1.76 3.25 -18.98
#